data_AF-A0A2E9PQC6-F1
#
_entry.id   AF-A0A2E9PQC6-F1
#
_cell.length_a   1.000
_cell.length_b   1.000
_cell.length_c   1.000
_cell.angle_alpha   90.00
_cell.angle_beta   90.00
_cell.angle_gamma   90.00
#
_symmetry.space_group_name_H-M   'P 1'
#
loop_
_entity.id
_entity.type
_entity.pdbx_description
1 polymer ?
#
loop_
_entity_poly.entity_id
_entity_poly.type
_entity_poly.pdbx_seq_one_letter_code
_entity_poly.pdbx_strand_id
1 'polypeptide(L)' 'MSDSNSGKEILVVVSKLKKHIRSTAGMSTAANVAPALSNIIRSLCAQAIENAKADRRKTVMDRDFA' A
#
# COMPACT_ATOMS: atom_id res chain seq x y z
N MET A 1 0.32 -9.00 20.89
CA MET A 1 -0.72 -8.69 19.90
C MET A 1 -0.36 -9.45 18.65
N SER A 2 -1.00 -10.58 18.43
CA SER A 2 -0.75 -11.45 17.29
C SER A 2 -2.11 -11.71 16.63
N ASP A 3 -2.55 -10.75 15.82
CA ASP A 3 -3.72 -10.93 14.97
C ASP A 3 -3.32 -11.79 13.77
N SER A 4 -3.33 -13.09 14.00
CA SER A 4 -3.31 -14.11 12.96
C SER A 4 -4.64 -14.09 12.21
N ASN A 5 -4.81 -13.14 11.30
CA ASN A 5 -5.84 -13.22 10.27
C ASN A 5 -5.18 -13.69 8.97
N SER A 6 -5.52 -14.89 8.53
CA SER A 6 -4.99 -15.60 7.36
C SER A 6 -5.41 -14.98 6.01
N GLY A 7 -5.69 -13.68 5.98
CA GLY A 7 -5.89 -12.86 4.80
C GLY A 7 -5.17 -11.53 5.00
N LYS A 8 -4.18 -11.25 4.15
CA LYS A 8 -3.45 -9.97 4.21
C LYS A 8 -4.45 -8.81 4.15
N GLU A 9 -4.40 -7.94 5.14
CA GLU A 9 -5.26 -6.75 5.22
C GLU A 9 -5.12 -5.88 3.96
N ILE A 10 -6.21 -5.24 3.56
CA ILE A 10 -6.23 -4.30 2.43
C ILE A 10 -5.83 -2.91 2.95
N LEU A 11 -4.70 -2.38 2.46
CA LEU A 11 -4.15 -1.09 2.90
C LEU A 11 -4.76 0.12 2.16
N VAL A 12 -5.69 -0.13 1.25
CA VAL A 12 -6.30 0.90 0.39
C VAL A 12 -7.82 0.92 0.55
N VAL A 13 -8.40 2.12 0.49
CA VAL A 13 -9.85 2.26 0.44
C VAL A 13 -10.35 1.84 -0.95
N VAL A 14 -10.93 0.64 -1.04
CA VAL A 14 -11.34 0.01 -2.30
C VAL A 14 -12.26 0.91 -3.13
N SER A 15 -13.19 1.63 -2.49
CA SER A 15 -14.10 2.54 -3.20
C SER A 15 -13.37 3.72 -3.85
N LYS A 16 -12.34 4.28 -3.20
CA LYS A 16 -11.52 5.36 -3.76
C LYS A 16 -10.67 4.87 -4.92
N LEU A 17 -10.07 3.68 -4.78
CA LEU A 17 -9.31 3.03 -5.87
C LEU A 17 -10.18 2.81 -7.11
N LYS A 18 -11.35 2.21 -6.94
CA LYS A 18 -12.31 1.96 -8.03
C LYS A 18 -12.77 3.27 -8.68
N LYS A 19 -13.09 4.28 -7.87
CA LYS A 19 -13.50 5.59 -8.37
C LYS A 19 -12.39 6.23 -9.20
N HIS A 20 -11.15 6.20 -8.73
CA HIS A 20 -10.01 6.75 -9.45
C HIS A 20 -9.80 6.08 -10.80
N ILE A 21 -9.74 4.74 -10.86
CA ILE A 21 -9.58 4.00 -12.13
C ILE A 21 -10.70 4.33 -13.11
N ARG A 22 -11.95 4.38 -12.63
CA ARG A 22 -13.10 4.70 -13.47
C ARG A 22 -13.10 6.16 -13.95
N SER A 23 -12.76 7.13 -13.10
CA SER A 23 -12.72 8.54 -13.50
C SER A 23 -11.57 8.85 -14.46
N THR A 24 -10.45 8.15 -14.33
CA THR A 24 -9.26 8.38 -15.16
C THR A 24 -9.39 7.72 -16.53
N ALA A 25 -9.96 6.51 -16.61
CA ALA A 25 -9.92 5.73 -17.85
C ALA A 25 -11.24 5.01 -18.20
N GLY A 26 -12.34 5.27 -17.48
CA GLY A 26 -13.63 4.63 -17.72
C GLY A 26 -13.68 3.13 -17.39
N MET A 27 -12.63 2.57 -16.79
CA MET A 27 -12.51 1.13 -16.59
C MET A 27 -13.17 0.63 -15.30
N SER A 28 -13.63 -0.63 -15.35
CA SER A 28 -14.00 -1.40 -14.16
C SER A 28 -12.77 -2.01 -13.49
N THR A 29 -12.81 -2.21 -12.18
CA THR A 29 -11.70 -2.78 -11.40
C THR A 29 -12.06 -4.15 -10.84
N ALA A 30 -11.25 -5.17 -11.14
CA ALA A 30 -11.43 -6.51 -10.61
C ALA A 30 -11.20 -6.60 -9.09
N ALA A 31 -11.81 -7.58 -8.43
CA ALA A 31 -11.78 -7.71 -6.96
C ALA A 31 -10.36 -7.97 -6.41
N ASN A 32 -9.52 -8.66 -7.18
CA ASN A 32 -8.15 -9.01 -6.81
C ASN A 32 -7.15 -7.84 -6.92
N VAL A 33 -7.54 -6.71 -7.52
CA VAL A 33 -6.66 -5.54 -7.67
C VAL A 33 -6.33 -4.92 -6.31
N ALA A 34 -7.29 -4.83 -5.38
CA ALA A 34 -7.06 -4.25 -4.06
C ALA A 34 -6.05 -5.08 -3.22
N PRO A 35 -6.15 -6.42 -3.15
CA PRO A 35 -5.10 -7.26 -2.57
C PRO A 35 -3.73 -7.07 -3.23
N ALA A 36 -3.68 -7.06 -4.57
CA ALA A 36 -2.43 -6.90 -5.31
C ALA A 36 -1.74 -5.56 -5.01
N LEU A 37 -2.49 -4.45 -5.05
CA LEU A 37 -1.98 -3.13 -4.74
C LEU A 37 -1.53 -3.01 -3.28
N SER A 38 -2.24 -3.66 -2.35
CA SER A 38 -1.84 -3.69 -0.93
C SER A 38 -0.50 -4.40 -0.73
N ASN A 39 -0.20 -5.44 -1.51
CA ASN A 39 1.13 -6.09 -1.48
C ASN A 39 2.24 -5.17 -1.99
N ILE A 40 1.97 -4.38 -3.04
CA ILE A 40 2.92 -3.39 -3.56
C ILE A 40 3.21 -2.33 -2.50
N ILE A 41 2.17 -1.76 -1.87
CA ILE A 41 2.31 -0.77 -0.81
C ILE A 41 3.12 -1.33 0.36
N ARG A 42 2.87 -2.57 0.79
CA ARG A 42 3.66 -3.22 1.86
C ARG A 42 5.14 -3.30 1.51
N SER A 43 5.45 -3.64 0.26
CA SER A 43 6.84 -3.77 -0.21
C SER A 43 7.53 -2.41 -0.23
N LEU A 44 6.86 -1.37 -0.73
CA LEU A 44 7.37 0.00 -0.73
C LEU A 44 7.58 0.53 0.69
N CYS A 45 6.61 0.32 1.59
CA CYS A 45 6.75 0.72 2.98
C CYS A 45 7.90 -0.02 3.69
N ALA A 46 8.10 -1.31 3.41
CA ALA A 46 9.23 -2.05 3.96
C ALA A 46 10.56 -1.42 3.55
N GLN A 47 10.73 -1.09 2.26
CA GLN A 47 11.93 -0.40 1.77
C GLN A 47 12.11 0.97 2.43
N ALA A 48 11.05 1.77 2.49
CA ALA A 48 11.09 3.10 3.09
C ALA A 48 11.44 3.07 4.59
N ILE A 49 10.96 2.05 5.31
CA ILE A 49 11.33 1.82 6.72
C ILE A 49 12.83 1.54 6.86
N GLU A 50 13.41 0.72 5.98
CA GLU A 50 14.85 0.43 6.02
C GLU A 50 15.69 1.68 5.71
N ASN A 51 15.27 2.49 4.74
CA ASN A 51 15.91 3.78 4.44
C ASN A 51 15.86 4.73 5.65
N ALA A 52 14.71 4.85 6.31
CA ALA A 52 14.57 5.66 7.52
C ALA A 52 15.45 5.16 8.68
N LYS A 53 15.56 3.84 8.86
CA LYS A 53 16.42 3.22 9.86
C LYS A 53 17.90 3.47 9.59
N ALA A 54 18.33 3.38 8.33
CA ALA A 54 19.71 3.67 7.92
C ALA A 54 20.11 5.11 8.29
N ASP A 55 19.17 6.04 8.18
CA ASP A 55 19.33 7.44 8.61
C ASP A 55 19.13 7.67 10.12
N ARG A 56 18.99 6.61 10.92
CA ARG A 56 18.74 6.63 12.37
C ARG A 56 17.47 7.42 12.77
N ARG A 57 16.47 7.46 11.88
CA ARG A 57 15.18 8.09 12.13
C ARG A 57 14.15 7.07 12.60
N LYS A 58 13.15 7.54 13.37
CA LYS A 58 11.95 6.77 13.74
C LYS A 58 10.71 7.16 12.93
N THR A 59 10.87 8.10 12.01
CA THR A 59 9.81 8.63 11.16
C THR A 59 10.18 8.35 9.71
N VAL A 60 9.31 7.59 9.02
CA VAL A 60 9.36 7.43 7.57
C VAL A 60 8.89 8.74 6.94
N MET A 61 9.66 9.24 5.99
CA MET A 61 9.43 10.49 5.28
C MET A 61 9.22 10.19 3.79
N ASP A 62 8.70 11.17 3.06
CA ASP A 62 8.49 11.11 1.61
C ASP A 62 9.76 10.69 0.84
N ARG A 63 10.92 11.24 1.20
CA ARG A 63 12.22 10.89 0.61
C ARG A 63 12.63 9.43 0.77
N ASP A 64 12.02 8.69 1.70
CA ASP A 64 12.32 7.27 1.88
C ASP A 64 11.69 6.38 0.80
N PHE A 65 10.77 6.93 0.00
CA PHE A 65 10.11 6.27 -1.14
C PHE A 65 10.72 6.61 -2.50
N ALA A 66 11.77 7.45 -2.53
CA ALA A 66 12.48 7.88 -3.73
C ALA A 66 13.66 6.95 -4.07
#